data_AF-A0A7Y1UVB1-F1
#
_entry.id   AF-A0A7Y1UVB1-F1
#
_cell.length_a   1.000
_cell.length_b   1.000
_cell.length_c   1.000
_cell.angle_alpha   90.00
_cell.angle_beta   90.00
_cell.angle_gamma   90.00
#
_symmetry.space_group_name_H-M   'P 1'
#
loop_
_entity.id
_entity.type
_entity.pdbx_description
1 polymer ?
#
loop_
_entity_poly.entity_id
_entity_poly.type
_entity_poly.pdbx_seq_one_letter_code
_entity_poly.pdbx_strand_id
1 'polypeptide(L)'
;GALHGVYLAVHRRLRGRSPRSATDPFTLRDVIPALVTFQLVSLAWIFFRADTFTQAFEIIRGLATLRAGTVNIDAAVLLVLLGAAALAVDLTQRNQSGHTHILNWPAPARGLAYGAMVLAVFVFAGEQSTPFIYFQF
;
A
#
# COMPACT_ATOMS: atom_id res chain seq x y z
N GLY A 1 3.63 9.34 -11.06
CA GLY A 1 3.04 10.69 -10.92
C GLY A 1 1.80 10.87 -11.78
N ALA A 2 1.95 10.94 -13.11
CA ALA A 2 0.86 11.29 -14.04
C ALA A 2 -0.43 10.46 -13.86
N LEU A 3 -0.31 9.13 -13.77
CA LEU A 3 -1.45 8.23 -13.62
C LEU A 3 -2.23 8.43 -12.30
N HIS A 4 -1.55 8.75 -11.20
CA HIS A 4 -2.23 9.16 -9.96
C HIS A 4 -2.93 10.52 -10.11
N GLY A 5 -2.34 11.45 -10.87
CA GLY A 5 -2.97 12.72 -11.22
C GLY A 5 -4.27 12.54 -12.02
N VAL A 6 -4.28 11.61 -12.98
CA VAL A 6 -5.49 11.24 -13.72
C VAL A 6 -6.54 10.66 -12.78
N TYR A 7 -6.17 9.76 -11.87
CA TYR A 7 -7.10 9.20 -10.89
C TYR A 7 -7.73 10.28 -10.01
N LEU A 8 -6.95 11.25 -9.54
CA LEU A 8 -7.45 12.37 -8.75
C LEU A 8 -8.38 13.29 -9.55
N ALA A 9 -8.04 13.58 -10.82
CA ALA A 9 -8.89 14.39 -11.70
C ALA A 9 -10.25 13.72 -11.96
N VAL A 10 -10.25 12.42 -12.22
CA VAL A 10 -11.47 11.61 -12.38
C VAL A 10 -12.26 11.56 -11.06
N HIS A 11 -11.60 11.28 -9.95
CA HIS A 11 -12.24 11.24 -8.62
C HIS A 11 -12.92 12.56 -8.29
N ARG A 12 -12.25 13.70 -8.52
CA ARG A 12 -12.80 15.05 -8.29
C ARG A 12 -13.98 15.39 -9.21
N ARG A 13 -14.03 14.80 -10.41
CA ARG A 13 -15.14 14.99 -11.35
C ARG A 13 -16.36 14.13 -10.96
N LEU A 14 -16.14 12.91 -10.49
CA LEU A 14 -17.20 11.95 -10.13
C LEU A 14 -17.78 12.20 -8.74
N ARG A 15 -16.93 12.49 -7.75
CA ARG A 15 -17.33 12.88 -6.41
C ARG A 15 -17.10 14.37 -6.28
N GLY A 16 -18.19 15.14 -6.29
CA GLY A 16 -18.15 16.57 -5.95
C GLY A 16 -17.52 16.82 -4.57
N ARG A 17 -17.52 18.08 -4.12
CA ARG A 17 -16.82 18.55 -2.90
C ARG A 17 -17.43 18.09 -1.56
N SER A 18 -18.00 16.89 -1.46
CA SER A 18 -18.47 16.34 -0.19
C SER A 18 -17.51 15.26 0.27
N PRO A 19 -16.44 15.61 1.01
CA PRO A 19 -15.62 14.61 1.66
C PRO A 19 -16.39 14.10 2.89
N ARG A 20 -16.52 12.77 3.00
CA ARG A 20 -16.65 12.16 4.34
C ARG A 20 -15.46 12.63 5.16
N SER A 21 -15.73 13.01 6.41
CA SER A 21 -14.67 13.47 7.30
C SER A 21 -13.70 12.31 7.55
N ALA A 22 -12.42 12.62 7.77
CA ALA A 22 -11.44 11.63 8.20
C ALA A 22 -11.80 10.96 9.54
N THR A 23 -12.75 11.55 10.27
CA THR A 23 -13.29 11.05 11.54
C THR A 23 -14.52 10.16 11.39
N ASP A 24 -15.04 9.97 10.17
CA ASP A 24 -16.21 9.12 9.96
C ASP A 24 -15.80 7.65 10.12
N PRO A 25 -16.56 6.85 10.90
CA PRO A 25 -16.24 5.45 11.09
C PRO A 25 -16.26 4.70 9.77
N PHE A 26 -15.40 3.68 9.65
CA PHE A 26 -15.39 2.80 8.48
C PHE A 26 -16.67 1.97 8.44
N THR A 27 -17.37 2.00 7.31
CA THR A 27 -18.61 1.26 7.09
C THR A 27 -18.49 0.30 5.92
N LEU A 28 -19.43 -0.65 5.79
CA LEU A 28 -19.48 -1.56 4.63
C LEU A 28 -19.55 -0.83 3.27
N ARG A 29 -20.05 0.42 3.26
CA ARG A 29 -20.10 1.28 2.07
C ARG A 29 -18.71 1.74 1.61
N ASP A 30 -17.71 1.67 2.49
CA ASP A 30 -16.34 2.12 2.24
C ASP A 30 -15.44 0.99 1.71
N VAL A 31 -15.89 -0.27 1.79
CA VAL A 31 -15.14 -1.45 1.33
C VAL A 31 -14.87 -1.39 -0.17
N ILE A 32 -15.90 -1.17 -1.00
CA ILE A 32 -15.74 -1.11 -2.46
C ILE A 32 -14.84 0.07 -2.88
N PRO A 33 -15.04 1.31 -2.40
CA PRO A 33 -14.11 2.40 -2.67
C PRO A 33 -12.66 2.13 -2.24
N ALA A 34 -12.46 1.51 -1.07
CA ALA A 34 -11.13 1.16 -0.59
C ALA A 34 -10.46 0.12 -1.49
N LEU A 35 -11.18 -0.94 -1.87
CA LEU A 35 -10.69 -1.96 -2.79
C LEU A 35 -10.35 -1.37 -4.17
N VAL A 36 -11.22 -0.54 -4.74
CA VAL A 36 -10.96 0.13 -6.03
C VAL A 36 -9.70 0.97 -5.94
N THR A 37 -9.55 1.77 -4.89
CA THR A 37 -8.36 2.62 -4.69
C THR A 37 -7.10 1.78 -4.55
N PHE A 38 -7.15 0.71 -3.75
CA PHE A 38 -6.04 -0.21 -3.55
C PHE A 38 -5.60 -0.85 -4.86
N GLN A 39 -6.54 -1.32 -5.69
CA GLN A 39 -6.24 -1.92 -6.99
C GLN A 39 -5.66 -0.89 -7.97
N LEU A 40 -6.22 0.32 -8.04
CA LEU A 40 -5.71 1.38 -8.90
C LEU A 40 -4.26 1.78 -8.55
N VAL A 41 -3.95 1.87 -7.25
CA VAL A 41 -2.59 2.17 -6.76
C VAL A 41 -1.66 0.99 -7.01
N SER A 42 -2.11 -0.24 -6.76
CA SER A 42 -1.31 -1.45 -7.04
C SER A 42 -0.96 -1.58 -8.52
N LEU A 43 -1.91 -1.31 -9.42
CA LEU A 43 -1.67 -1.25 -10.86
C LEU A 43 -0.69 -0.13 -11.23
N ALA A 44 -0.76 1.01 -10.56
CA ALA A 44 0.21 2.10 -10.76
C ALA A 44 1.63 1.71 -10.35
N TRP A 45 1.77 0.90 -9.29
CA TRP A 45 3.07 0.44 -8.79
C TRP A 45 3.78 -0.56 -9.70
N ILE A 46 3.07 -1.23 -10.62
CA ILE A 46 3.69 -2.13 -11.61
C ILE A 46 4.76 -1.39 -12.42
N PHE A 47 4.51 -0.14 -12.83
CA PHE A 47 5.45 0.67 -13.60
C PHE A 47 6.70 1.11 -12.83
N PHE A 48 6.65 1.09 -11.50
CA PHE A 48 7.81 1.40 -10.65
C PHE A 48 8.59 0.14 -10.29
N ARG A 49 7.94 -1.02 -10.29
CA ARG A 49 8.57 -2.31 -9.99
C ARG A 49 9.25 -2.93 -11.20
N ALA A 50 8.68 -2.75 -12.38
CA ALA A 50 9.20 -3.32 -13.62
C ALA A 50 10.41 -2.55 -14.15
N ASP A 51 11.38 -3.27 -14.70
CA ASP A 51 12.62 -2.71 -15.27
C ASP A 51 12.36 -2.01 -16.61
N THR A 52 11.29 -2.38 -17.31
CA THR A 52 10.91 -1.81 -18.61
C THR A 52 9.41 -1.65 -18.77
N PHE A 53 8.99 -0.74 -19.67
CA PHE A 53 7.58 -0.60 -20.04
C PHE A 53 7.01 -1.89 -20.64
N THR A 54 7.79 -2.60 -21.46
CA THR A 54 7.36 -3.90 -22.03
C THR A 54 7.02 -4.89 -20.93
N GLN A 55 7.90 -5.06 -19.95
CA GLN A 55 7.66 -5.95 -18.80
C GLN A 55 6.43 -5.51 -17.98
N ALA A 56 6.24 -4.20 -17.75
CA ALA A 56 5.06 -3.69 -17.07
C ALA A 56 3.75 -4.08 -17.79
N PHE A 57 3.71 -3.92 -19.12
CA PHE A 57 2.53 -4.30 -19.92
C PHE A 57 2.33 -5.81 -19.99
N GLU A 58 3.39 -6.61 -19.99
CA GLU A 58 3.27 -8.08 -19.89
C GLU A 58 2.63 -8.52 -18.57
N ILE A 59 3.02 -7.90 -17.44
CA ILE A 59 2.41 -8.15 -16.14
C ILE A 59 0.92 -7.79 -16.18
N ILE A 60 0.56 -6.59 -16.67
CA ILE A 60 -0.83 -6.14 -16.78
C ILE A 60 -1.65 -7.08 -17.68
N ARG A 61 -1.10 -7.51 -18.82
CA ARG A 61 -1.76 -8.46 -19.71
C ARG A 61 -1.97 -9.81 -19.04
N GLY A 62 -0.98 -10.30 -18.30
CA GLY A 62 -1.09 -11.54 -17.52
C GLY A 62 -2.22 -11.50 -16.50
N LEU A 63 -2.38 -10.36 -15.80
CA LEU A 63 -3.48 -10.13 -14.87
C LEU A 63 -4.83 -10.11 -15.60
N ALA A 64 -4.94 -9.39 -16.72
CA ALA A 64 -6.17 -9.27 -17.50
C ALA A 64 -6.63 -10.60 -18.13
N THR A 65 -5.68 -11.47 -18.50
CA THR A 65 -5.99 -12.79 -19.08
C THR A 65 -6.08 -13.91 -18.02
N LEU A 66 -5.95 -13.59 -16.73
CA LEU A 66 -5.89 -14.56 -15.64
C LEU A 66 -4.88 -15.69 -15.92
N ARG A 67 -3.71 -15.32 -16.46
CA ARG A 67 -2.69 -16.28 -16.85
C ARG A 67 -2.24 -17.07 -15.62
N ALA A 68 -2.41 -18.38 -15.63
CA ALA A 68 -1.91 -19.23 -14.58
C ALA A 68 -0.38 -19.14 -14.50
N GLY A 69 0.14 -19.08 -13.28
CA GLY A 69 1.57 -19.05 -12.97
C GLY A 69 1.89 -19.98 -11.81
N THR A 70 3.17 -20.21 -11.57
CA THR A 70 3.63 -20.91 -10.37
C THR A 70 3.48 -19.99 -9.17
N VAL A 71 2.78 -20.46 -8.14
CA VAL A 71 2.65 -19.73 -6.87
C VAL A 71 3.69 -20.29 -5.92
N ASN A 72 4.60 -19.44 -5.47
CA ASN A 72 5.43 -19.76 -4.32
C ASN A 72 4.56 -19.64 -3.06
N ILE A 73 4.25 -20.78 -2.43
CA ILE A 73 3.35 -20.86 -1.28
C ILE A 73 3.91 -20.08 -0.09
N ASP A 74 5.20 -20.18 0.19
CA ASP A 74 5.82 -19.47 1.31
C ASP A 74 5.73 -17.95 1.13
N ALA A 75 6.00 -17.47 -0.08
CA ALA A 75 5.85 -16.06 -0.42
C ALA A 75 4.38 -15.60 -0.35
N ALA A 76 3.44 -16.45 -0.77
CA ALA A 76 2.01 -16.17 -0.69
C ALA A 76 1.52 -16.09 0.75
N VAL A 77 1.95 -17.03 1.62
CA VAL A 77 1.65 -17.02 3.05
C VAL A 77 2.21 -15.76 3.70
N LEU A 78 3.48 -15.43 3.43
CA LEU A 78 4.09 -14.20 3.95
C LEU A 78 3.34 -12.95 3.49
N LEU A 79 2.96 -12.86 2.21
CA LEU A 79 2.19 -11.75 1.67
C LEU A 79 0.82 -11.62 2.37
N VAL A 80 0.12 -12.73 2.59
CA VAL A 80 -1.17 -12.73 3.30
C VAL A 80 -1.00 -12.29 4.75
N LEU A 81 0.02 -12.78 5.45
CA LEU A 81 0.29 -12.40 6.85
C LEU A 81 0.63 -10.91 6.97
N LEU A 82 1.55 -10.40 6.14
CA LEU A 82 1.92 -8.99 6.14
C LEU A 82 0.76 -8.09 5.70
N GLY A 83 0.00 -8.50 4.69
CA GLY A 83 -1.20 -7.79 4.24
C GLY A 83 -2.28 -7.73 5.31
N ALA A 84 -2.52 -8.83 6.03
CA ALA A 84 -3.46 -8.88 7.14
C ALA A 84 -2.98 -8.01 8.32
N ALA A 85 -1.70 -8.04 8.65
CA ALA A 85 -1.12 -7.18 9.68
C ALA A 85 -1.26 -5.69 9.32
N ALA A 86 -0.92 -5.31 8.08
CA ALA A 86 -1.07 -3.94 7.60
C ALA A 86 -2.54 -3.48 7.63
N LEU A 87 -3.47 -4.33 7.20
CA LEU A 87 -4.90 -4.03 7.23
C LEU A 87 -5.43 -3.89 8.66
N ALA A 88 -4.98 -4.74 9.59
CA ALA A 88 -5.33 -4.63 11.00
C ALA A 88 -4.84 -3.30 11.59
N VAL A 89 -3.61 -2.89 11.26
CA VAL A 89 -3.08 -1.58 11.67
C VAL A 89 -3.90 -0.43 11.07
N ASP A 90 -4.23 -0.49 9.78
CA ASP A 90 -5.03 0.55 9.11
C ASP A 90 -6.43 0.68 9.75
N LEU A 91 -7.14 -0.43 9.92
CA LEU A 91 -8.49 -0.43 10.51
C LEU A 91 -8.49 0.01 11.98
N THR A 92 -7.48 -0.39 12.75
CA THR A 92 -7.37 0.03 14.16
C THR A 92 -7.08 1.52 14.28
N GLN A 93 -6.24 2.10 13.40
CA GLN A 93 -5.95 3.53 13.39
C GLN A 93 -7.12 4.35 12.83
N ARG A 94 -7.82 3.85 11.82
CA ARG A 94 -8.91 4.56 11.14
C ARG A 94 -10.09 4.90 12.06
N ASN A 95 -10.33 4.09 13.08
CA ASN A 95 -11.39 4.33 14.06
C ASN A 95 -10.92 5.15 15.28
N GLN A 96 -9.67 5.61 15.30
CA GLN A 96 -9.14 6.45 16.37
C GLN A 96 -9.10 7.90 15.93
N SER A 97 -9.50 8.81 16.82
CA SER A 97 -9.57 10.25 16.55
C SER A 97 -8.19 10.93 16.45
N GLY A 98 -7.08 10.19 16.55
CA GLY A 98 -5.73 10.72 16.46
C GLY A 98 -4.67 9.69 16.08
N HIS A 99 -3.67 10.11 15.31
CA HIS A 99 -2.54 9.28 14.84
C HIS A 99 -1.45 9.06 15.90
N THR A 100 -1.65 9.57 17.13
CA THR A 100 -0.64 9.60 18.20
C THR A 100 -0.89 8.59 19.31
N HIS A 101 -1.82 7.63 19.13
CA HIS A 101 -2.19 6.69 20.19
C HIS A 101 -1.01 5.83 20.69
N ILE A 102 -0.04 5.54 19.83
CA ILE A 102 1.19 4.84 20.21
C ILE A 102 2.01 5.62 21.26
N LEU A 103 1.82 6.93 21.38
CA LEU A 103 2.48 7.76 22.41
C LEU A 103 1.94 7.48 23.81
N ASN A 104 0.71 6.96 23.93
CA ASN A 104 0.10 6.60 25.21
C ASN A 104 0.54 5.20 25.69
N TRP A 105 1.29 4.46 24.89
CA TRP A 105 1.78 3.14 25.28
C TRP A 105 2.89 3.25 26.33
N PRO A 106 3.02 2.26 27.24
CA PRO A 106 4.14 2.22 28.17
C PRO A 106 5.46 2.17 27.39
N ALA A 107 6.48 2.86 27.92
CA ALA A 107 7.80 2.97 27.28
C ALA A 107 8.37 1.65 26.72
N PRO A 108 8.32 0.50 27.42
CA PRO A 108 8.82 -0.76 26.87
C PRO A 108 8.05 -1.23 25.63
N ALA A 109 6.71 -1.15 25.63
CA ALA A 109 5.91 -1.58 24.49
C ALA A 109 6.17 -0.71 23.26
N ARG A 110 6.31 0.61 23.46
CA ARG A 110 6.65 1.56 22.39
C ARG A 110 8.05 1.29 21.83
N GLY A 111 9.03 1.03 22.69
CA GLY A 111 10.39 0.67 22.29
C GLY A 111 10.43 -0.62 21.47
N LEU A 112 9.69 -1.66 21.89
CA LEU A 112 9.57 -2.91 21.15
C LEU A 112 8.91 -2.71 19.78
N ALA A 113 7.85 -1.91 19.69
CA ALA A 113 7.19 -1.62 18.43
C ALA A 113 8.15 -0.93 17.44
N TYR A 114 8.89 0.09 17.89
CA TYR A 114 9.89 0.76 17.05
C TYR A 114 11.05 -0.16 16.66
N GLY A 115 11.56 -0.95 17.60
CA GLY A 115 12.60 -1.94 17.33
C GLY A 115 12.16 -2.97 16.30
N ALA A 116 10.93 -3.49 16.42
CA ALA A 116 10.34 -4.41 15.45
C ALA A 116 10.16 -3.77 14.06
N MET A 117 9.73 -2.51 13.99
CA MET A 117 9.62 -1.77 12.73
C MET A 117 10.99 -1.59 12.06
N VAL A 118 12.02 -1.19 12.82
CA VAL A 118 13.38 -1.05 12.30
C VAL A 118 13.92 -2.38 11.81
N LEU A 119 13.74 -3.46 12.59
CA LEU A 119 14.13 -4.81 12.17
C LEU A 119 13.41 -5.22 10.88
N ALA A 120 12.11 -4.98 10.79
CA ALA A 120 11.34 -5.27 9.58
C ALA A 120 11.87 -4.49 8.38
N VAL A 121 12.21 -3.21 8.54
CA VAL A 121 12.85 -2.42 7.48
C VAL A 121 14.16 -3.06 7.05
N PHE A 122 15.02 -3.53 7.95
CA PHE A 122 16.27 -4.20 7.58
C PHE A 122 16.06 -5.56 6.91
N VAL A 123 15.13 -6.37 7.41
CA VAL A 123 14.84 -7.69 6.85
C VAL A 123 14.21 -7.60 5.46
N PHE A 124 13.42 -6.56 5.21
CA PHE A 124 12.71 -6.35 3.94
C PHE A 124 13.32 -5.25 3.05
N ALA A 125 14.41 -4.61 3.47
CA ALA A 125 15.19 -3.71 2.64
C ALA A 125 15.83 -4.55 1.52
N GLY A 126 15.24 -4.50 0.33
CA GLY A 126 15.74 -5.27 -0.81
C GLY A 126 17.20 -4.95 -1.13
N GLU A 127 17.87 -5.87 -1.83
CA GLU A 127 19.32 -5.83 -2.08
C GLU A 127 19.77 -4.73 -3.05
N GLN A 128 18.85 -4.10 -3.80
CA GLN A 128 19.21 -3.12 -4.81
C GLN A 128 19.28 -1.71 -4.23
N SER A 129 20.51 -1.25 -3.96
CA SER A 129 20.81 0.16 -3.76
C SER A 129 20.71 0.91 -5.09
N THR A 130 19.51 1.16 -5.59
CA THR A 130 19.34 2.10 -6.71
C THR A 130 19.76 3.49 -6.22
N PRO A 131 20.83 4.10 -6.77
CA PRO A 131 21.25 5.43 -6.35
C PRO A 131 20.10 6.41 -6.52
N PHE A 132 19.91 7.32 -5.56
CA PHE A 132 18.94 8.39 -5.72
C PHE A 132 19.26 9.16 -7.01
N ILE A 133 18.22 9.51 -7.77
CA ILE A 133 18.32 10.11 -9.12
C ILE A 133 19.18 11.37 -9.17
N TYR A 134 19.44 11.99 -8.01
CA TYR A 134 20.31 13.16 -7.84
C TYR A 134 21.79 12.86 -7.62
N PHE A 135 22.21 11.59 -7.59
CA PHE A 135 23.62 11.21 -7.47
C PHE A 135 24.15 10.56 -8.75
N GLN A 136 23.46 10.79 -9.88
CA GLN A 136 23.79 10.21 -11.19
C GLN A 136 24.27 11.26 -12.21
N PHE A 137 24.81 12.39 -11.75
CA PHE A 137 25.44 13.41 -12.58
C PHE A 137 26.85 13.73 -12.10
#